data_AF-A0A7K2FSY2-F1
#
_entry.id   AF-A0A7K2FSY2-F1
#
_cell.length_a   1.000
_cell.length_b   1.000
_cell.length_c   1.000
_cell.angle_alpha   90.00
_cell.angle_beta   90.00
_cell.angle_gamma   90.00
#
_symmetry.space_group_name_H-M   'P 1'
#
loop_
_entity.id
_entity.type
_entity.pdbx_description
1 polymer ?
#
loop_
_entity_poly.entity_id
_entity_poly.type
_entity_poly.pdbx_seq_one_letter_code
_entity_poly.pdbx_strand_id
1 'polypeptide(L)'
;MASFCRAEFEALARLVGDLGECAENMRSAMRQLEDIGPRGAGSTELEDACDDFQDKWGHGIKLIAEATGGVAEKVAQSGRLFQHLEDEVAAKVRSVKVGAR
;
A
#
# COMPACT_ATOMS: atom_id res chain seq x y z
N MET A 1 -16.20 15.36 -3.62
CA MET A 1 -14.72 15.29 -3.70
C MET A 1 -14.12 14.51 -2.55
N ALA A 2 -14.48 14.78 -1.29
CA ALA A 2 -14.02 14.01 -0.13
C ALA A 2 -14.29 12.48 -0.24
N SER A 3 -15.43 12.09 -0.82
CA SER A 3 -15.78 10.69 -1.10
C SER A 3 -14.85 10.01 -2.12
N PHE A 4 -14.36 10.75 -3.11
CA PHE A 4 -13.39 10.26 -4.10
C PHE A 4 -12.03 10.02 -3.44
N CYS A 5 -11.53 10.97 -2.64
CA CYS A 5 -10.28 10.80 -1.90
C CYS A 5 -10.34 9.61 -0.92
N ARG A 6 -11.52 9.33 -0.35
CA ARG A 6 -11.72 8.16 0.52
C ARG A 6 -11.68 6.85 -0.28
N ALA A 7 -12.32 6.79 -1.44
CA ALA A 7 -12.31 5.60 -2.29
C ALA A 7 -10.90 5.25 -2.79
N GLU A 8 -10.12 6.25 -3.21
CA GLU A 8 -8.72 6.08 -3.60
C GLU A 8 -7.84 5.59 -2.44
N PHE A 9 -8.08 6.08 -1.22
CA PHE A 9 -7.40 5.60 -0.02
C PHE A 9 -7.71 4.12 0.27
N GLU A 10 -8.99 3.73 0.19
CA GLU A 10 -9.40 2.34 0.39
C GLU A 10 -8.82 1.40 -0.68
N ALA A 11 -8.74 1.86 -1.93
CA ALA A 11 -8.14 1.10 -3.03
C ALA A 11 -6.62 0.90 -2.82
N LEU A 12 -5.90 1.95 -2.42
CA LEU A 12 -4.47 1.86 -2.11
C LEU A 12 -4.21 0.94 -0.92
N ALA A 13 -4.99 1.07 0.16
CA ALA A 13 -4.86 0.21 1.34
C ALA A 13 -5.08 -1.28 0.99
N ARG A 14 -6.06 -1.58 0.13
CA ARG A 14 -6.29 -2.94 -0.38
C ARG A 14 -5.10 -3.44 -1.20
N LEU A 15 -4.58 -2.62 -2.12
CA LEU A 15 -3.41 -2.97 -2.92
C LEU A 15 -2.19 -3.32 -2.05
N VAL A 16 -1.95 -2.57 -0.96
CA VAL A 16 -0.88 -2.90 -0.01
C VAL A 16 -1.12 -4.26 0.65
N GLY A 17 -2.35 -4.53 1.07
CA GLY A 17 -2.74 -5.82 1.64
C GLY A 17 -2.51 -6.98 0.67
N ASP A 18 -3.00 -6.85 -0.56
CA ASP A 18 -2.89 -7.87 -1.61
C ASP A 18 -1.42 -8.17 -1.95
N LEU A 19 -0.56 -7.14 -1.99
CA LEU A 19 0.87 -7.31 -2.21
C LEU A 19 1.57 -8.00 -1.02
N GLY A 20 1.15 -7.69 0.21
CA GLY A 20 1.62 -8.39 1.41
C GLY A 20 1.26 -9.88 1.39
N GLU A 21 0.02 -10.21 1.01
CA GLU A 21 -0.42 -11.61 0.89
C GLU A 21 0.33 -12.35 -0.24
N CYS A 22 0.53 -11.69 -1.38
CA CYS A 22 1.33 -12.24 -2.48
C CYS A 22 2.78 -12.55 -2.04
N ALA A 23 3.37 -11.68 -1.21
CA ALA A 23 4.69 -11.88 -0.61
C ALA A 23 4.76 -13.20 0.17
N GLU A 24 3.82 -13.39 1.09
CA GLU A 24 3.78 -14.54 1.98
C GLU A 24 3.49 -15.83 1.22
N ASN A 25 2.62 -15.77 0.22
CA ASN A 25 2.32 -16.90 -0.65
C ASN A 25 3.56 -17.35 -1.44
N MET A 26 4.34 -16.41 -2.01
CA MET A 26 5.58 -16.74 -2.72
C MET A 26 6.67 -17.26 -1.78
N ARG A 27 6.83 -16.67 -0.59
CA ARG A 27 7.73 -17.21 0.46
C ARG A 27 7.35 -18.62 0.89
N SER A 28 6.05 -18.89 1.01
CA SER A 28 5.54 -20.21 1.36
C SER A 28 5.81 -21.22 0.25
N ALA A 29 5.55 -20.85 -1.02
CA ALA A 29 5.83 -21.70 -2.17
C ALA A 29 7.33 -22.01 -2.30
N MET A 30 8.21 -21.04 -2.03
CA MET A 30 9.66 -21.28 -2.06
C MET A 30 10.16 -22.13 -0.90
N ARG A 31 9.65 -21.93 0.32
CA ARG A 31 9.93 -22.84 1.43
C ARG A 31 9.46 -24.27 1.14
N GLN A 32 8.31 -24.43 0.48
CA GLN A 32 7.85 -25.74 0.03
C GLN A 32 8.77 -26.34 -1.04
N LEU A 33 9.36 -25.52 -1.93
CA LEU A 33 10.37 -25.99 -2.89
C LEU A 33 11.68 -26.41 -2.21
N GLU A 34 12.09 -25.71 -1.15
CA GLU A 34 13.26 -26.02 -0.32
C GLU A 34 13.06 -27.32 0.48
N ASP A 35 11.90 -27.50 1.11
CA ASP A 35 11.52 -28.71 1.87
C ASP A 35 11.46 -29.99 0.99
N ILE A 36 11.41 -29.85 -0.34
CA ILE A 36 11.45 -30.98 -1.28
C ILE A 36 12.91 -31.47 -1.55
N GLY A 37 13.95 -30.71 -1.16
CA GLY A 37 15.34 -31.20 -1.15
C GLY A 37 15.63 -32.05 0.11
N PRO A 38 16.47 -33.13 0.09
CA PRO A 38 17.50 -33.58 -0.86
C PRO A 38 17.15 -34.92 -1.56
N ARG A 39 15.87 -35.32 -1.59
CA ARG A 39 15.42 -36.50 -2.37
C ARG A 39 14.75 -36.15 -3.71
N GLY A 40 14.59 -34.85 -4.04
CA GLY A 40 13.80 -34.42 -5.20
C GLY A 40 14.40 -33.40 -6.19
N ALA A 41 15.31 -32.48 -5.82
CA ALA A 41 15.67 -31.33 -6.69
C ALA A 41 17.15 -31.25 -7.15
N GLY A 42 18.13 -31.53 -6.29
CA GLY A 42 19.47 -31.97 -6.70
C GLY A 42 20.58 -30.94 -7.04
N SER A 43 20.44 -29.62 -6.85
CA SER A 43 21.60 -28.71 -6.99
C SER A 43 21.65 -27.55 -6.00
N THR A 44 22.82 -27.34 -5.40
CA THR A 44 23.16 -26.19 -4.52
C THR A 44 22.91 -24.85 -5.21
N GLU A 45 23.09 -24.78 -6.53
CA GLU A 45 22.82 -23.57 -7.32
C GLU A 45 21.33 -23.19 -7.34
N LEU A 46 20.41 -24.16 -7.19
CA LEU A 46 18.99 -23.87 -7.08
C LEU A 46 18.63 -23.31 -5.70
N GLU A 47 19.28 -23.83 -4.65
CA GLU A 47 19.11 -23.35 -3.27
C GLU A 47 19.60 -21.89 -3.16
N ASP A 48 20.82 -21.60 -3.63
CA ASP A 48 21.40 -20.24 -3.63
C ASP A 48 20.55 -19.25 -4.46
N ALA A 49 19.99 -19.69 -5.59
CA ALA A 49 19.13 -18.85 -6.42
C ALA A 49 17.76 -18.57 -5.77
N CYS A 50 17.22 -19.54 -5.02
CA CYS A 50 15.99 -19.36 -4.25
C CYS A 50 16.20 -18.34 -3.10
N ASP A 51 17.32 -18.42 -2.39
CA ASP A 51 17.66 -17.51 -1.30
C ASP A 51 17.84 -16.07 -1.81
N ASP A 52 18.65 -15.88 -2.85
CA ASP A 52 18.88 -14.56 -3.45
C ASP A 52 17.58 -13.95 -4.02
N PHE A 53 16.71 -14.79 -4.60
CA PHE A 53 15.40 -14.33 -5.05
C PHE A 53 14.49 -13.96 -3.87
N GLN A 54 14.44 -14.75 -2.81
CA GLN A 54 13.66 -14.45 -1.60
C GLN A 54 14.05 -13.10 -0.99
N ASP A 55 15.35 -12.83 -0.87
CA ASP A 55 15.87 -11.59 -0.29
C ASP A 55 15.53 -10.37 -1.17
N LYS A 56 15.83 -10.45 -2.47
CA LYS A 56 15.53 -9.37 -3.42
C LYS A 56 14.04 -9.08 -3.52
N TRP A 57 13.22 -10.13 -3.56
CA TRP A 57 11.76 -10.00 -3.61
C TRP A 57 11.20 -9.40 -2.32
N GLY A 58 11.67 -9.88 -1.16
CA GLY A 58 11.31 -9.33 0.14
C GLY A 58 11.66 -7.84 0.26
N HIS A 59 12.82 -7.43 -0.25
CA HIS A 59 13.21 -6.02 -0.33
C HIS A 59 12.28 -5.22 -1.25
N GLY A 60 11.98 -5.74 -2.44
CA GLY A 60 11.07 -5.09 -3.40
C GLY A 60 9.69 -4.84 -2.83
N ILE A 61 9.12 -5.82 -2.12
CA ILE A 61 7.81 -5.67 -1.48
C ILE A 61 7.83 -4.63 -0.38
N LYS A 62 8.90 -4.58 0.42
CA LYS A 62 9.07 -3.54 1.44
C LYS A 62 9.08 -2.15 0.81
N LEU A 63 9.83 -1.95 -0.28
CA LEU A 63 9.86 -0.67 -1.00
C LEU A 63 8.48 -0.28 -1.54
N ILE A 64 7.72 -1.24 -2.08
CA ILE A 64 6.37 -0.97 -2.58
C ILE A 64 5.44 -0.58 -1.43
N ALA A 65 5.50 -1.29 -0.29
CA ALA A 65 4.71 -0.97 0.90
C ALA A 65 5.03 0.42 1.46
N GLU A 66 6.31 0.79 1.53
CA GLU A 66 6.73 2.13 1.97
C GLU A 66 6.23 3.23 1.01
N ALA A 67 6.39 3.03 -0.30
CA ALA A 67 5.95 3.99 -1.30
C ALA A 67 4.42 4.18 -1.28
N THR A 68 3.68 3.08 -1.23
CA THR A 68 2.20 3.11 -1.18
C THR A 68 1.69 3.70 0.13
N GLY A 69 2.33 3.40 1.27
CA GLY A 69 2.04 4.04 2.56
C GLY A 69 2.23 5.56 2.52
N GLY A 70 3.34 6.03 1.93
CA GLY A 70 3.60 7.46 1.74
C GLY A 70 2.56 8.14 0.83
N VAL A 71 2.17 7.50 -0.26
CA VAL A 71 1.10 8.02 -1.15
C VAL A 71 -0.23 8.10 -0.40
N ALA A 72 -0.62 7.05 0.32
CA ALA A 72 -1.85 7.01 1.10
C ALA A 72 -1.90 8.14 2.15
N GLU A 73 -0.79 8.39 2.85
CA GLU A 73 -0.67 9.48 3.81
C GLU A 73 -0.86 10.85 3.15
N LYS A 74 -0.22 11.08 1.99
CA LYS A 74 -0.33 12.35 1.24
C LYS A 74 -1.73 12.57 0.68
N VAL A 75 -2.40 11.53 0.23
CA VAL A 75 -3.81 11.59 -0.21
C VAL A 75 -4.71 11.95 0.98
N ALA A 76 -4.52 11.31 2.12
CA ALA A 76 -5.28 11.62 3.33
C ALA A 76 -5.03 13.06 3.81
N GLN A 77 -3.78 13.54 3.78
CA GLN A 77 -3.42 14.91 4.08
C GLN A 77 -4.12 15.91 3.15
N SER A 78 -4.13 15.63 1.85
CA SER A 78 -4.81 16.44 0.84
C SER A 78 -6.31 16.50 1.10
N GLY A 79 -6.94 15.36 1.39
CA GLY A 79 -8.36 15.29 1.76
C GLY A 79 -8.71 16.14 2.98
N ARG A 80 -7.87 16.12 4.03
CA ARG A 80 -8.05 16.99 5.21
C ARG A 80 -7.95 18.47 4.87
N LEU A 81 -6.99 18.86 4.04
CA LEU A 81 -6.82 20.25 3.60
C LEU A 81 -8.03 20.73 2.80
N PHE A 82 -8.55 19.91 1.88
CA PHE A 82 -9.74 20.26 1.11
C PHE A 82 -11.00 20.36 1.99
N GLN A 83 -11.20 19.43 2.91
CA GLN A 83 -12.34 19.50 3.84
C GLN A 83 -12.29 20.77 4.68
N HIS A 84 -11.10 21.10 5.20
CA HIS A 84 -10.90 22.34 5.96
C HIS A 84 -11.24 23.58 5.13
N LEU A 85 -10.78 23.63 3.87
CA LEU A 85 -11.10 24.71 2.95
C LEU A 85 -12.60 24.81 2.67
N GLU A 86 -13.28 23.69 2.43
CA GLU A 86 -14.74 23.66 2.24
C GLU A 86 -15.47 24.20 3.48
N ASP A 87 -15.04 23.82 4.68
CA ASP A 87 -15.64 24.28 5.94
C ASP A 87 -15.46 25.79 6.14
N GLU A 88 -14.26 26.33 5.85
CA GLU A 88 -13.97 27.76 5.91
C GLU A 88 -14.80 28.55 4.90
N VAL A 89 -14.86 28.08 3.64
CA VAL A 89 -15.68 28.70 2.59
C VAL A 89 -17.15 28.70 3.01
N ALA A 90 -17.67 27.57 3.50
CA ALA A 90 -19.04 27.47 3.97
C ALA A 90 -19.33 28.41 5.14
N ALA A 91 -18.39 28.56 6.09
CA ALA A 91 -18.50 29.50 7.20
C ALA A 91 -18.55 30.95 6.72
N LYS A 92 -17.67 31.33 5.78
CA LYS A 92 -17.65 32.67 5.19
C LYS A 92 -18.93 32.96 4.41
N VAL A 93 -19.41 32.03 3.58
CA VAL A 93 -20.68 32.17 2.84
C VAL A 93 -21.86 32.38 3.81
N ARG A 94 -21.90 31.65 4.93
CA ARG A 94 -22.92 31.87 5.97
C ARG A 94 -22.84 33.26 6.58
N SER A 95 -21.64 33.75 6.91
CA SER A 95 -21.46 35.09 7.47
C SER A 95 -21.92 36.22 6.53
N VAL A 96 -21.70 36.07 5.22
CA VAL A 96 -22.14 37.05 4.20
C VAL A 96 -23.66 37.06 4.03
N LYS A 97 -24.31 35.88 4.04
CA LYS A 97 -25.79 35.79 3.97
C LYS A 97 -26.48 36.40 5.19
N VAL A 98 -25.84 36.44 6.35
CA VAL A 98 -26.39 37.06 7.58
C VAL A 98 -26.23 38.58 7.57
N GLY A 99 -25.20 39.13 6.91
CA GLY A 99 -24.97 40.58 6.82
C GLY A 99 -25.72 41.30 5.68
N ALA A 100 -26.43 40.57 4.82
CA ALA A 100 -27.18 41.12 3.68
C ALA A 100 -28.70 41.28 3.95
N ARG A 101 -29.11 41.39 5.22
CA ARG A 101 -30.47 41.73 5.65
C ARG A 101 -30.52 43.08 6.32
#